data_AF-A0A0G0SPS1-F1
#
_entry.id   AF-A0A0G0SPS1-F1
#
_cell.length_a   1.000
_cell.length_b   1.000
_cell.length_c   1.000
_cell.angle_alpha   90.00
_cell.angle_beta   90.00
_cell.angle_gamma   90.00
#
_symmetry.space_group_name_H-M   'P 1'
#
loop_
_entity.id
_entity.type
_entity.pdbx_description
1 polymer ?
#
loop_
_entity_poly.entity_id
_entity_poly.type
_entity_poly.pdbx_seq_one_letter_code
_entity_poly.pdbx_strand_id
1 'polypeptide(L)'
;VKEGEKIRVFFSVTKSKFNSPIPRCHYQSTDKNKWGQLPPKVILVGNQYSLVGTNLRQTNFSFNLFDYSATLGGRPGKSLGKYVKYRVDKATAILKNEKSKQIRNVDILYVCELVSPYCVYVK
;
A
#
# COMPACT_ATOMS: atom_id res chain seq x y z
N VAL A 1 17.32 0.85 1.41
CA VAL A 1 16.83 -0.51 1.70
C VAL A 1 18.02 -1.41 1.48
N LYS A 2 18.48 -2.11 2.53
CA LYS A 2 19.58 -3.06 2.36
C LYS A 2 19.05 -4.31 1.67
N GLU A 3 19.88 -4.95 0.88
CA GLU A 3 19.54 -6.22 0.26
C GLU A 3 19.21 -7.25 1.36
N GLY A 4 18.09 -7.96 1.22
CA GLY A 4 17.58 -8.91 2.22
C GLY A 4 16.65 -8.34 3.30
N GLU A 5 16.44 -7.01 3.37
CA GLU A 5 15.45 -6.44 4.30
C GLU A 5 14.01 -6.70 3.83
N LYS A 6 13.19 -7.23 4.75
CA LYS A 6 11.76 -7.44 4.50
C LYS A 6 11.03 -6.10 4.39
N ILE A 7 10.33 -5.89 3.28
CA ILE A 7 9.45 -4.73 3.09
C ILE A 7 8.09 -5.04 3.72
N ARG A 8 7.64 -4.18 4.62
CA ARG A 8 6.32 -4.31 5.26
C ARG A 8 5.32 -3.37 4.62
N VAL A 9 4.10 -3.86 4.41
CA VAL A 9 2.95 -3.05 4.00
C VAL A 9 2.04 -2.87 5.20
N PHE A 10 1.73 -1.62 5.53
CA PHE A 10 0.84 -1.27 6.63
C PHE A 10 -0.52 -0.85 6.09
N PHE A 11 -1.59 -1.39 6.67
CA PHE A 11 -2.95 -1.13 6.24
C PHE A 11 -3.70 -0.36 7.32
N SER A 12 -4.19 0.82 6.93
CA SER A 12 -5.17 1.58 7.69
C SER A 12 -6.54 1.45 7.03
N VAL A 13 -7.60 1.53 7.84
CA VAL A 13 -8.97 1.49 7.31
C VAL A 13 -9.40 2.89 6.93
N THR A 14 -9.86 3.04 5.69
CA THR A 14 -10.53 4.26 5.22
C THR A 14 -12.01 3.98 5.06
N LYS A 15 -12.86 4.70 5.80
CA LYS A 15 -14.31 4.64 5.61
C LYS A 15 -14.67 5.33 4.28
N SER A 16 -15.03 4.56 3.27
CA SER A 16 -15.48 5.08 1.98
C SER A 16 -17.01 5.17 1.94
N LYS A 17 -17.54 6.26 1.36
CA LYS A 17 -18.96 6.39 0.99
C LYS A 17 -19.24 5.98 -0.46
N PHE A 18 -18.23 5.42 -1.15
CA PHE A 18 -18.33 5.06 -2.56
C PHE A 18 -19.35 3.94 -2.77
N ASN A 19 -20.31 4.15 -3.66
CA ASN A 19 -21.44 3.25 -3.90
C ASN A 19 -21.57 2.78 -5.36
N SER A 20 -20.58 3.02 -6.22
CA SER A 20 -20.61 2.51 -7.59
C SER A 20 -20.15 1.05 -7.66
N PRO A 21 -20.68 0.25 -8.61
CA PRO A 21 -20.19 -1.10 -8.84
C PRO A 21 -18.71 -1.05 -9.22
N ILE A 22 -17.86 -1.66 -8.39
CA ILE A 22 -16.43 -1.73 -8.66
C ILE A 22 -16.20 -2.98 -9.51
N PRO A 23 -15.70 -2.86 -10.76
CA PRO A 23 -15.49 -4.00 -11.63
C PRO A 23 -14.49 -4.98 -11.00
N ARG A 24 -14.82 -6.27 -11.08
CA ARG A 24 -13.95 -7.35 -10.63
C ARG A 24 -12.84 -7.56 -11.64
N CYS A 25 -11.62 -7.68 -11.15
CA CYS A 25 -10.49 -8.12 -11.95
C CYS A 25 -10.49 -9.64 -12.01
N HIS A 26 -10.24 -10.18 -13.21
CA HIS A 26 -10.22 -11.62 -13.48
C HIS A 26 -8.85 -12.11 -13.93
N TYR A 27 -7.94 -11.20 -14.29
CA TYR A 27 -6.63 -11.53 -14.81
C TYR A 27 -5.53 -10.75 -14.10
N GLN A 28 -4.33 -11.33 -14.09
CA GLN A 28 -3.12 -10.69 -13.60
C GLN A 28 -1.97 -10.83 -14.59
N SER A 29 -1.01 -9.92 -14.53
CA SER A 29 0.21 -9.94 -15.33
C SER A 29 1.35 -9.24 -14.61
N THR A 30 2.59 -9.72 -14.79
CA THR A 30 3.80 -9.05 -14.31
C THR A 30 4.38 -8.08 -15.34
N ASP A 31 4.00 -8.20 -16.62
CA ASP A 31 4.63 -7.49 -17.75
C ASP A 31 3.64 -6.82 -18.71
N LYS A 32 2.32 -6.95 -18.46
CA LYS A 32 1.20 -6.56 -19.35
C LYS A 32 1.09 -7.32 -20.67
N ASN A 33 2.03 -8.19 -21.00
CA ASN A 33 2.04 -8.96 -22.24
C ASN A 33 1.32 -10.31 -22.02
N LYS A 34 1.69 -11.04 -20.97
CA LYS A 34 1.10 -12.34 -20.63
C LYS A 34 0.11 -12.19 -19.48
N TRP A 35 -1.14 -12.56 -19.71
CA TRP A 35 -2.22 -12.48 -18.73
C TRP A 35 -2.63 -13.88 -18.28
N GLY A 36 -2.54 -14.12 -16.98
CA GLY A 36 -3.04 -15.34 -16.34
C GLY A 36 -4.35 -15.06 -15.60
N GLN A 37 -5.23 -16.05 -15.52
CA GLN A 37 -6.46 -15.93 -14.76
C GLN A 37 -6.15 -15.86 -13.26
N LEU A 38 -6.83 -14.96 -12.55
CA LEU A 38 -6.78 -14.90 -11.09
C LEU A 38 -7.42 -16.16 -10.51
N PRO A 39 -6.86 -16.75 -9.43
CA PRO A 39 -7.48 -17.88 -8.77
C PRO A 39 -8.91 -17.53 -8.32
N PRO A 40 -9.88 -18.46 -8.39
CA PRO A 40 -11.28 -18.18 -8.04
C PRO A 40 -11.47 -17.59 -6.62
N LYS A 41 -10.58 -17.98 -5.69
CA LYS A 41 -10.55 -17.51 -4.30
C LYS A 41 -10.04 -16.07 -4.13
N VAL A 42 -9.44 -15.48 -5.16
CA VAL A 42 -8.93 -14.10 -5.13
C VAL A 42 -10.04 -13.16 -5.58
N ILE A 43 -10.46 -12.29 -4.66
CA ILE A 43 -11.41 -11.22 -4.93
C ILE A 43 -10.61 -9.92 -5.04
N LEU A 44 -10.59 -9.33 -6.23
CA LEU A 44 -9.88 -8.10 -6.49
C LEU A 44 -10.74 -7.17 -7.33
N VAL A 45 -10.79 -5.89 -6.94
CA VAL A 45 -11.69 -4.90 -7.52
C VAL A 45 -10.98 -3.56 -7.76
N GLY A 46 -11.32 -2.89 -8.86
CA GLY A 46 -11.14 -1.44 -9.01
C GLY A 46 -9.72 -0.90 -9.09
N ASN A 47 -8.75 -1.67 -9.60
CA ASN A 47 -7.38 -1.20 -9.71
C ASN A 47 -6.72 -1.55 -11.04
N GLN A 48 -5.70 -0.79 -11.45
CA GLN A 48 -4.83 -1.15 -12.58
C GLN A 48 -3.68 -2.08 -12.15
N TYR A 49 -3.37 -2.09 -10.86
CA TYR A 49 -2.32 -2.91 -10.28
C TYR A 49 -2.61 -3.26 -8.81
N SER A 50 -2.03 -4.36 -8.34
CA SER A 50 -2.15 -4.84 -6.97
C SER A 50 -0.79 -5.19 -6.38
N LEU A 51 -0.65 -4.99 -5.07
CA LEU A 51 0.52 -5.46 -4.34
C LEU A 51 0.41 -6.97 -4.10
N VAL A 52 1.56 -7.65 -4.10
CA VAL A 52 1.67 -9.06 -3.74
C VAL A 52 2.34 -9.15 -2.37
N GLY A 53 1.62 -9.73 -1.42
CA GLY A 53 2.12 -9.88 -0.05
C GLY A 53 1.76 -11.23 0.54
N THR A 54 2.50 -11.61 1.57
CA THR A 54 2.29 -12.81 2.37
C THR A 54 2.19 -12.48 3.86
N ASN A 55 1.79 -13.45 4.68
CA ASN A 55 1.69 -13.30 6.13
C ASN A 55 0.87 -12.08 6.57
N LEU A 56 -0.31 -11.90 5.95
CA LEU A 56 -1.26 -10.90 6.40
C LEU A 56 -1.67 -11.23 7.84
N ARG A 57 -1.41 -10.31 8.76
CA ARG A 57 -1.77 -10.47 10.17
C ARG A 57 -2.38 -9.20 10.72
N GLN A 58 -3.27 -9.38 11.70
CA GLN A 58 -3.84 -8.28 12.44
C GLN A 58 -2.78 -7.66 13.36
N THR A 59 -2.90 -6.35 13.58
CA THR A 59 -2.05 -5.58 14.47
C THR A 59 -2.85 -4.43 15.07
N ASN A 60 -2.31 -3.81 16.13
CA ASN A 60 -2.94 -2.67 16.77
C ASN A 60 -1.85 -1.71 17.25
N PHE A 61 -1.38 -0.85 16.35
CA PHE A 61 -0.50 0.26 16.69
C PHE A 61 -0.84 1.46 15.81
N SER A 62 -0.41 2.63 16.24
CA SER A 62 -0.53 3.86 15.47
C SER A 62 0.82 4.53 15.31
N PHE A 63 0.95 5.33 14.26
CA PHE A 63 2.11 6.21 14.09
C PHE A 63 1.70 7.55 13.49
N ASN A 64 2.51 8.57 13.74
CA ASN A 64 2.31 9.89 13.21
C ASN A 64 2.77 9.95 11.74
N LEU A 65 1.85 10.20 10.81
CA LEU A 65 2.17 10.33 9.39
C LEU A 65 3.17 11.45 9.10
N PHE A 66 3.30 12.47 9.96
CA PHE A 66 4.28 13.53 9.76
C PHE A 66 5.72 13.12 10.09
N ASP A 67 5.93 12.00 10.77
CA ASP A 67 7.26 11.44 11.02
C ASP A 67 7.84 10.76 9.77
N TYR A 68 7.05 10.61 8.71
CA TYR A 68 7.43 9.96 7.46
C TYR A 68 7.41 10.93 6.28
N SER A 69 8.27 10.65 5.30
CA SER A 69 8.24 11.28 3.97
C SER A 69 7.83 10.24 2.94
N ALA A 70 6.87 10.57 2.08
CA ALA A 70 6.57 9.74 0.92
C ALA A 70 7.78 9.71 -0.01
N THR A 71 8.04 8.60 -0.68
CA THR A 71 9.13 8.48 -1.65
C THR A 71 8.63 8.66 -3.08
N LEU A 72 9.41 9.40 -3.88
CA LEU A 72 9.20 9.56 -5.31
C LEU A 72 10.51 9.16 -6.00
N GLY A 73 10.58 7.89 -6.43
CA GLY A 73 11.85 7.27 -6.82
C GLY A 73 12.81 7.17 -5.64
N GLY A 74 14.08 7.51 -5.84
CA GLY A 74 15.13 7.42 -4.82
C GLY A 74 15.20 8.59 -3.83
N ARG A 75 14.33 9.61 -3.94
CA ARG A 75 14.41 10.83 -3.12
C ARG A 75 13.21 10.96 -2.16
N PRO A 76 13.42 11.48 -0.94
CA PRO A 76 12.33 11.89 -0.07
C PRO A 76 11.48 12.97 -0.74
N GLY A 77 10.18 12.73 -0.82
CA GLY A 77 9.19 13.65 -1.33
C GLY A 77 8.45 14.40 -0.22
N LYS A 78 7.18 14.71 -0.46
CA LYS A 78 6.32 15.41 0.51
C LYS A 78 6.17 14.59 1.80
N SER A 79 5.95 15.30 2.92
CA SER A 79 5.54 14.65 4.17
C SER A 79 4.34 13.72 3.95
N LEU A 80 4.39 12.52 4.48
CA LEU A 80 3.34 11.51 4.28
C LEU A 80 1.99 12.01 4.82
N GLY A 81 2.00 12.75 5.93
CA GLY A 81 0.82 13.43 6.48
C GLY A 81 0.16 14.44 5.53
N LYS A 82 0.91 15.03 4.58
CA LYS A 82 0.36 15.87 3.51
C LYS A 82 -0.03 15.06 2.27
N TYR A 83 0.69 13.98 2.00
CA TYR A 83 0.46 13.10 0.85
C TYR A 83 -0.86 12.32 0.98
N VAL A 84 -1.08 11.64 2.11
CA VAL A 84 -2.25 10.77 2.37
C VAL A 84 -3.46 11.59 2.88
N LYS A 85 -3.65 12.84 2.42
CA LYS A 85 -4.67 13.75 2.98
C LYS A 85 -6.09 13.43 2.55
N TYR A 86 -6.29 12.97 1.30
CA TYR A 86 -7.62 12.87 0.69
C TYR A 86 -7.85 11.65 -0.20
N ARG A 87 -6.92 10.68 -0.22
CA ARG A 87 -6.99 9.54 -1.14
C ARG A 87 -6.79 8.23 -0.38
N VAL A 88 -7.57 7.22 -0.78
CA VAL A 88 -7.17 5.82 -0.60
C VAL A 88 -5.99 5.63 -1.54
N ASP A 89 -4.78 5.75 -1.00
CA ASP A 89 -3.56 5.75 -1.79
C ASP A 89 -2.57 4.71 -1.25
N LYS A 90 -1.75 4.18 -2.16
CA LYS A 90 -0.64 3.29 -1.84
C LYS A 90 0.61 4.14 -1.88
N ALA A 91 1.24 4.35 -0.73
CA ALA A 91 2.44 5.16 -0.61
C ALA A 91 3.61 4.32 -0.11
N THR A 92 4.77 4.52 -0.72
CA THR A 92 6.06 4.15 -0.14
C THR A 92 6.56 5.33 0.68
N ALA A 93 7.14 5.05 1.86
CA ALA A 93 7.56 6.10 2.77
C ALA A 93 8.81 5.71 3.57
N ILE A 94 9.59 6.72 3.94
CA ILE A 94 10.81 6.59 4.76
C ILE A 94 10.60 7.40 6.04
N LEU A 95 11.04 6.83 7.17
CA LEU A 95 11.06 7.50 8.47
C LEU A 95 12.09 8.64 8.44
N LYS A 96 11.71 9.82 8.91
CA LYS A 96 12.62 10.96 9.06
C LYS A 96 13.50 10.77 10.30
N ASN A 97 14.69 11.36 10.28
CA ASN A 97 15.60 11.33 11.44
C ASN A 97 15.02 12.11 12.63
N GLU A 98 14.22 13.14 12.36
CA GLU A 98 13.59 13.98 13.39
C GLU A 98 12.07 13.77 13.40
N LYS A 99 11.51 13.67 14.61
CA LYS A 99 10.06 13.63 14.80
C LYS A 99 9.43 14.99 14.48
N SER A 100 8.25 14.96 13.87
CA SER A 100 7.54 16.19 13.56
C SER A 100 6.81 16.73 14.79
N LYS A 101 6.77 18.06 14.93
CA LYS A 101 5.87 18.74 15.87
C LYS A 101 4.40 18.67 15.44
N GLN A 102 4.13 18.39 14.16
CA GLN A 102 2.76 18.20 13.65
C GLN A 102 2.30 16.77 13.91
N ILE A 103 1.03 16.60 14.29
CA ILE A 103 0.46 15.30 14.64
C ILE A 103 -0.66 14.96 13.66
N ARG A 104 -0.56 13.76 13.08
CA ARG A 104 -1.65 13.10 12.36
C ARG A 104 -1.44 11.61 12.46
N ASN A 105 -2.01 11.02 13.51
CA ASN A 105 -1.89 9.59 13.75
C ASN A 105 -2.79 8.81 12.79
N VAL A 106 -2.30 7.65 12.38
CA VAL A 106 -3.08 6.65 11.66
C VAL A 106 -2.99 5.33 12.40
N ASP A 107 -4.14 4.67 12.56
CA ASP A 107 -4.19 3.33 13.14
C ASP A 107 -3.88 2.30 12.05
N ILE A 108 -2.97 1.39 12.37
CA ILE A 108 -2.60 0.27 11.53
C ILE A 108 -3.27 -0.97 12.11
N LEU A 109 -4.12 -1.57 11.30
CA LEU A 109 -4.93 -2.72 11.69
C LEU A 109 -4.42 -4.03 11.10
N TYR A 110 -3.73 -3.95 9.96
CA TYR A 110 -3.07 -5.10 9.37
C TYR A 110 -1.67 -4.76 8.90
N VAL A 111 -0.83 -5.78 8.86
CA VAL A 111 0.50 -5.74 8.24
C VAL A 111 0.70 -7.01 7.42
N CYS A 112 1.37 -6.87 6.28
CA CYS A 112 1.87 -8.01 5.51
C CYS A 112 3.32 -7.77 5.07
N GLU A 113 3.97 -8.83 4.61
CA GLU A 113 5.30 -8.76 3.99
C GLU A 113 5.13 -8.72 2.47
N LEU A 114 5.76 -7.74 1.81
CA LEU A 114 5.77 -7.64 0.36
C LEU A 114 6.70 -8.72 -0.22
N VAL A 115 6.23 -9.47 -1.22
CA VAL A 115 6.98 -10.58 -1.82
C VAL A 115 6.95 -10.50 -3.33
N SER A 116 7.98 -11.03 -3.99
CA SER A 116 8.05 -11.10 -5.46
C SER A 116 6.76 -11.69 -6.05
N PRO A 117 6.19 -11.10 -7.13
CA PRO A 117 6.72 -10.02 -7.97
C PRO A 117 6.51 -8.60 -7.43
N TYR A 118 6.10 -8.46 -6.16
CA TYR A 118 5.82 -7.23 -5.40
C TYR A 118 4.59 -6.47 -5.87
N CYS A 119 4.39 -6.37 -7.19
CA CYS A 119 3.26 -5.74 -7.82
C CYS A 119 2.89 -6.51 -9.09
N VAL A 120 1.60 -6.62 -9.37
CA VAL A 120 1.06 -7.18 -10.62
C VAL A 120 0.05 -6.21 -11.21
N TYR A 121 -0.01 -6.15 -12.53
CA TYR A 121 -1.13 -5.55 -13.24
C TYR A 121 -2.35 -6.45 -13.14
N VAL A 122 -3.53 -5.85 -13.10
CA VAL A 122 -4.80 -6.56 -12.99
C VAL A 122 -5.82 -5.94 -13.95
N LYS A 123 -6.70 -6.78 -14.50
CA LYS A 123 -7.84 -6.36 -15.33
C LYS A 123 -8.99 -7.35 -15.21
#